data_AF-G9MK56-F1
#
_entry.id   AF-G9MK56-F1
#
_cell.length_a   1.000
_cell.length_b   1.000
_cell.length_c   1.000
_cell.angle_alpha   90.00
_cell.angle_beta   90.00
_cell.angle_gamma   90.00
#
_symmetry.space_group_name_H-M   'P 1'
#
loop_
_entity.id
_entity.type
_entity.pdbx_description
1 polymer ?
#
loop_
_entity_poly.entity_id
_entity_poly.type
_entity_poly.pdbx_seq_one_letter_code
_entity_poly.pdbx_strand_id
1 'polypeptide(L)'
;MVNKAIIASLLIGAAMAVPYPPSATDGARQPAPKHAFPHKKRATGETVNNSVARYDNSNITDGVGDGVDSYTLYLGDGSTGAGWPDQSRWVSFENMFNNYKNIMFSSCENIAGQANDSGPEVGAIWDGIQSAAAATGVDHRFILAVIMQESGGCVRVQTTNYGVRNPGLMQDHNGGATCNENGNVQNPCPSATIYQMISEGTAGTNDGDGLANCINESGRSDVSAFYRAARIYNSGSISSTGNLQSNIATHCYASDIANRLTGWVNAPSACTCDSNPSSCGVVLF
;
A
#
# COMPACT_ATOMS: atom_id res chain seq x y z
N MET A 1 1.25 -37.36 -23.87
CA MET A 1 2.63 -37.76 -24.25
C MET A 1 3.04 -36.80 -25.35
N VAL A 2 4.08 -35.95 -25.27
CA VAL A 2 5.41 -36.07 -24.66
C VAL A 2 5.90 -34.65 -24.24
N ASN A 3 6.61 -34.59 -23.10
CA ASN A 3 7.36 -33.46 -22.55
C ASN A 3 8.32 -32.77 -23.53
N LYS A 4 8.66 -31.50 -23.26
CA LYS A 4 10.07 -31.03 -23.22
C LYS A 4 10.19 -29.62 -22.61
N ALA A 5 10.84 -29.55 -21.46
CA ALA A 5 11.57 -28.37 -21.00
C ALA A 5 13.03 -28.46 -21.50
N ILE A 6 13.73 -27.33 -21.67
CA ILE A 6 15.18 -27.15 -21.47
C ILE A 6 15.48 -25.63 -21.37
N ILE A 7 16.32 -25.30 -20.37
CA ILE A 7 16.88 -24.01 -19.98
C ILE A 7 18.22 -23.77 -20.72
N ALA A 8 18.60 -22.52 -21.01
CA ALA A 8 20.01 -22.07 -21.06
C ALA A 8 20.15 -20.52 -21.01
N SER A 9 21.23 -20.05 -20.40
CA SER A 9 21.46 -18.71 -19.82
C SER A 9 22.67 -17.96 -20.46
N LEU A 10 23.03 -16.77 -19.91
CA LEU A 10 24.30 -15.96 -19.98
C LEU A 10 24.47 -14.94 -21.16
N LEU A 11 25.08 -13.72 -21.12
CA LEU A 11 25.73 -12.80 -20.12
C LEU A 11 26.00 -11.39 -20.74
N ILE A 12 26.02 -10.36 -19.87
CA ILE A 12 26.95 -9.20 -19.67
C ILE A 12 27.31 -8.21 -20.81
N GLY A 13 27.25 -6.91 -20.50
CA GLY A 13 28.20 -5.90 -21.03
C GLY A 13 27.85 -4.44 -20.69
N ALA A 14 28.66 -3.81 -19.83
CA ALA A 14 28.43 -2.50 -19.19
C ALA A 14 29.15 -1.31 -19.88
N ALA A 15 28.98 -0.10 -19.28
CA ALA A 15 29.76 1.16 -19.40
C ALA A 15 29.20 2.23 -20.37
N MET A 16 29.28 3.55 -20.13
CA MET A 16 29.69 4.43 -19.01
C MET A 16 29.20 5.87 -19.30
N ALA A 17 29.31 6.74 -18.29
CA ALA A 17 29.00 8.19 -18.18
C ALA A 17 29.34 9.10 -19.40
N VAL A 18 28.86 10.37 -19.51
CA VAL A 18 29.36 11.62 -18.87
C VAL A 18 28.38 12.79 -19.21
N PRO A 19 28.29 13.89 -18.40
CA PRO A 19 27.16 14.82 -18.36
C PRO A 19 27.38 16.16 -19.10
N TYR A 20 26.43 17.10 -18.90
CA TYR A 20 26.38 18.58 -19.11
C TYR A 20 25.29 19.09 -20.11
N PRO A 21 24.79 20.34 -19.99
CA PRO A 21 23.39 20.75 -19.79
C PRO A 21 22.89 21.59 -21.01
N PRO A 22 21.63 22.08 -21.02
CA PRO A 22 21.44 23.52 -20.85
C PRO A 22 20.09 23.87 -20.17
N SER A 23 20.08 24.86 -19.28
CA SER A 23 19.62 26.24 -19.50
C SER A 23 18.12 26.44 -19.69
N ALA A 24 17.61 27.37 -18.87
CA ALA A 24 16.26 27.83 -18.67
C ALA A 24 15.48 28.21 -19.95
N THR A 25 14.16 28.03 -19.90
CA THR A 25 13.21 29.06 -20.37
C THR A 25 11.95 29.06 -19.52
N ASP A 26 11.56 30.27 -19.13
CA ASP A 26 10.29 30.62 -18.51
C ASP A 26 9.09 30.28 -19.40
N GLY A 27 8.03 29.77 -18.78
CA GLY A 27 6.72 29.61 -19.39
C GLY A 27 5.63 29.67 -18.32
N ALA A 28 4.90 30.79 -18.29
CA ALA A 28 3.88 31.11 -17.29
C ALA A 28 2.80 30.02 -17.16
N ARG A 29 2.62 29.47 -15.95
CA ARG A 29 1.53 28.57 -15.60
C ARG A 29 0.38 29.36 -14.99
N GLN A 30 -0.81 29.19 -15.56
CA GLN A 30 -2.07 29.74 -15.04
C GLN A 30 -2.35 29.28 -13.60
N PRO A 31 -3.05 30.08 -12.78
CA PRO A 31 -3.22 29.78 -11.36
C PRO A 31 -4.10 28.55 -11.15
N ALA A 32 -3.54 27.57 -10.43
CA ALA A 32 -4.30 26.47 -9.85
C ALA A 32 -5.31 27.02 -8.79
N PRO A 33 -6.48 26.39 -8.64
CA PRO A 33 -7.50 26.83 -7.70
C PRO A 33 -6.96 26.83 -6.25
N LYS A 34 -7.17 27.95 -5.57
CA LYS A 34 -6.67 28.23 -4.22
C LYS A 34 -7.58 27.61 -3.16
N HIS A 35 -7.44 26.32 -2.88
CA HIS A 35 -7.76 25.73 -1.56
C HIS A 35 -6.93 24.45 -1.36
N ALA A 36 -5.60 24.57 -1.35
CA ALA A 36 -4.74 23.55 -0.76
C ALA A 36 -4.39 24.01 0.66
N PHE A 37 -4.78 23.23 1.66
CA PHE A 37 -4.22 23.39 3.00
C PHE A 37 -2.69 23.25 2.88
N PRO A 38 -1.89 24.11 3.54
CA PRO A 38 -0.45 23.99 3.47
C PRO A 38 -0.05 22.65 4.12
N HIS A 39 0.37 21.69 3.30
CA HIS A 39 1.07 20.50 3.77
C HIS A 39 2.35 21.01 4.43
N LYS A 40 2.33 21.09 5.77
CA LYS A 40 3.56 21.26 6.54
C LYS A 40 4.51 20.15 6.11
N LYS A 41 5.77 20.50 5.88
CA LYS A 41 6.84 19.50 5.69
C LYS A 41 6.70 18.45 6.80
N ARG A 42 6.36 17.22 6.41
CA ARG A 42 5.97 16.16 7.33
C ARG A 42 7.23 15.59 7.97
N ALA A 43 7.19 15.29 9.26
CA ALA A 43 8.32 14.69 9.94
C ALA A 43 8.47 13.24 9.45
N THR A 44 9.69 12.84 9.11
CA THR A 44 9.99 11.41 8.90
C THR A 44 9.84 10.68 10.22
N GLY A 45 9.10 9.57 10.24
CA GLY A 45 8.91 8.79 11.46
C GLY A 45 7.67 9.18 12.26
N GLU A 46 6.54 9.40 11.58
CA GLU A 46 5.26 9.68 12.23
C GLU A 46 4.79 8.50 13.09
N THR A 47 4.08 8.81 14.18
CA THR A 47 3.41 7.80 15.00
C THR A 47 1.92 8.11 15.13
N VAL A 48 1.10 7.06 15.30
CA VAL A 48 -0.32 7.21 15.54
C VAL A 48 -0.53 7.82 16.93
N ASN A 49 -1.23 8.96 16.98
CA ASN A 49 -1.36 9.79 18.18
C ASN A 49 -2.76 9.77 18.81
N ASN A 50 -3.58 8.78 18.45
CA ASN A 50 -4.95 8.59 18.94
C ASN A 50 -5.17 7.17 19.49
N SER A 51 -6.41 6.86 19.91
CA SER A 51 -6.75 5.60 20.57
C SER A 51 -6.67 4.35 19.72
N VAL A 52 -6.53 4.45 18.39
CA VAL A 52 -6.34 3.26 17.53
C VAL A 52 -4.87 2.81 17.44
N ALA A 53 -3.95 3.57 18.05
CA ALA A 53 -2.54 3.21 18.07
C ALA A 53 -2.31 1.86 18.76
N ARG A 54 -1.45 1.03 18.16
CA ARG A 54 -1.04 -0.26 18.69
C ARG A 54 0.47 -0.46 18.58
N TYR A 55 1.14 -0.43 19.72
CA TYR A 55 2.60 -0.60 19.80
C TYR A 55 3.04 -2.02 20.19
N ASP A 56 2.14 -2.83 20.75
CA ASP A 56 2.40 -4.23 21.07
C ASP A 56 1.93 -5.16 19.94
N ASN A 57 2.90 -5.69 19.21
CA ASN A 57 2.72 -6.64 18.11
C ASN A 57 3.19 -8.05 18.47
N SER A 58 3.44 -8.33 19.75
CA SER A 58 3.83 -9.67 20.21
C SER A 58 2.70 -10.69 20.04
N ASN A 59 1.45 -10.25 20.14
CA ASN A 59 0.29 -11.05 19.80
C ASN A 59 0.03 -11.03 18.29
N ILE A 60 0.40 -12.12 17.62
CA ILE A 60 0.14 -12.36 16.18
C ILE A 60 -1.18 -13.12 15.93
N THR A 61 -1.86 -13.52 17.00
CA THR A 61 -3.15 -14.24 17.01
C THR A 61 -4.32 -13.31 17.39
N ASP A 62 -4.18 -12.03 17.08
CA ASP A 62 -4.95 -10.88 17.55
C ASP A 62 -6.27 -10.60 16.81
N GLY A 63 -6.92 -11.63 16.28
CA GLY A 63 -8.14 -11.49 15.48
C GLY A 63 -8.95 -12.78 15.37
N VAL A 64 -9.91 -12.81 14.45
CA VAL A 64 -10.88 -13.91 14.30
C VAL A 64 -10.50 -14.90 13.20
N GLY A 65 -9.80 -15.98 13.57
CA GLY A 65 -9.55 -17.12 12.66
C GLY A 65 -9.02 -16.70 11.29
N ASP A 66 -9.35 -17.47 10.26
CA ASP A 66 -8.88 -17.25 8.88
C ASP A 66 -9.73 -16.24 8.08
N GLY A 67 -10.87 -15.84 8.64
CA GLY A 67 -11.85 -15.01 7.94
C GLY A 67 -12.63 -15.79 6.88
N VAL A 68 -13.18 -15.08 5.90
CA VAL A 68 -13.93 -15.67 4.79
C VAL A 68 -13.44 -15.07 3.48
N ASP A 69 -12.99 -15.91 2.55
CA ASP A 69 -12.63 -15.48 1.20
C ASP A 69 -13.88 -15.09 0.41
N SER A 70 -14.30 -13.85 0.61
CA SER A 70 -15.50 -13.26 0.03
C SER A 70 -15.32 -11.75 -0.08
N TYR A 71 -16.05 -11.13 -0.98
CA TYR A 71 -16.01 -9.68 -1.17
C TYR A 71 -17.37 -9.06 -0.87
N THR A 72 -17.35 -8.01 -0.04
CA THR A 72 -18.49 -7.12 0.21
C THR A 72 -18.13 -5.71 -0.26
N LEU A 73 -18.93 -5.12 -1.16
CA LEU A 73 -18.71 -3.72 -1.55
C LEU A 73 -19.17 -2.79 -0.43
N TYR A 74 -18.22 -2.13 0.23
CA TYR A 74 -18.49 -1.13 1.26
C TYR A 74 -18.47 0.28 0.66
N LEU A 75 -19.52 1.07 0.94
CA LEU A 75 -19.66 2.46 0.51
C LEU A 75 -19.88 3.37 1.72
N GLY A 76 -19.70 4.68 1.55
CA GLY A 76 -19.93 5.64 2.63
C GLY A 76 -18.65 5.99 3.37
N ASP A 77 -18.74 6.25 4.67
CA ASP A 77 -17.72 6.98 5.42
C ASP A 77 -16.71 6.13 6.21
N GLY A 78 -16.81 4.80 6.10
CA GLY A 78 -15.99 3.86 6.86
C GLY A 78 -16.58 3.47 8.23
N SER A 79 -17.71 4.03 8.64
CA SER A 79 -18.29 3.72 9.94
C SER A 79 -18.96 2.35 9.97
N THR A 80 -18.98 1.71 11.14
CA THR A 80 -19.76 0.48 11.37
C THR A 80 -21.26 0.70 11.18
N GLY A 81 -21.75 1.93 11.44
CA GLY A 81 -23.11 2.35 11.13
C GLY A 81 -23.45 2.35 9.63
N ALA A 82 -22.45 2.55 8.77
CA ALA A 82 -22.56 2.40 7.32
C ALA A 82 -22.33 0.95 6.84
N GLY A 83 -22.20 -0.01 7.75
CA GLY A 83 -22.04 -1.44 7.44
C GLY A 83 -20.59 -1.92 7.30
N TRP A 84 -19.60 -1.04 7.52
CA TRP A 84 -18.18 -1.42 7.48
C TRP A 84 -17.82 -2.34 8.66
N PRO A 85 -16.82 -3.24 8.51
CA PRO A 85 -16.48 -4.18 9.56
C PRO A 85 -15.85 -3.46 10.76
N ASP A 86 -16.24 -3.86 11.96
CA ASP A 86 -15.53 -3.49 13.19
C ASP A 86 -14.17 -4.18 13.28
N GLN A 87 -13.23 -3.63 14.04
CA GLN A 87 -11.89 -4.22 14.23
C GLN A 87 -11.96 -5.63 14.84
N SER A 88 -12.98 -5.92 15.64
CA SER A 88 -13.25 -7.27 16.17
C SER A 88 -13.55 -8.33 15.11
N ARG A 89 -13.86 -7.92 13.87
CA ARG A 89 -14.07 -8.83 12.72
C ARG A 89 -12.80 -9.07 11.92
N TRP A 90 -11.69 -8.40 12.25
CA TRP A 90 -10.45 -8.58 11.51
C TRP A 90 -9.83 -9.93 11.83
N VAL A 91 -9.26 -10.57 10.81
CA VAL A 91 -8.47 -11.79 10.98
C VAL A 91 -7.22 -11.51 11.82
N SER A 92 -6.61 -12.54 12.42
CA SER A 92 -5.32 -12.35 13.08
C SER A 92 -4.22 -12.06 12.05
N PHE A 93 -3.15 -11.39 12.47
CA PHE A 93 -2.03 -11.14 11.56
C PHE A 93 -1.39 -12.42 11.01
N GLU A 94 -1.20 -13.43 11.86
CA GLU A 94 -0.65 -14.72 11.43
C GLU A 94 -1.50 -15.35 10.32
N ASN A 95 -2.83 -15.42 10.51
CA ASN A 95 -3.72 -16.01 9.53
C ASN A 95 -3.78 -15.16 8.26
N MET A 96 -3.85 -13.84 8.39
CA MET A 96 -3.81 -12.92 7.25
C MET A 96 -2.55 -13.14 6.40
N PHE A 97 -1.38 -13.19 7.03
CA PHE A 97 -0.12 -13.39 6.33
C PHE A 97 -0.05 -14.77 5.68
N ASN A 98 -0.48 -15.82 6.40
CA ASN A 98 -0.53 -17.18 5.86
C ASN A 98 -1.45 -17.29 4.64
N ASN A 99 -2.61 -16.63 4.68
CA ASN A 99 -3.55 -16.57 3.57
C ASN A 99 -2.94 -15.95 2.30
N TYR A 100 -2.04 -14.97 2.45
CA TYR A 100 -1.39 -14.29 1.33
C TYR A 100 -0.08 -14.92 0.85
N LYS A 101 0.48 -15.92 1.54
CA LYS A 101 1.79 -16.51 1.18
C LYS A 101 1.89 -16.91 -0.28
N ASN A 102 0.88 -17.60 -0.80
CA ASN A 102 0.88 -18.05 -2.19
C ASN A 102 0.92 -16.87 -3.19
N ILE A 103 0.26 -15.75 -2.84
CA ILE A 103 0.30 -14.54 -3.65
C ILE A 103 1.68 -13.90 -3.57
N MET A 104 2.26 -13.74 -2.38
CA MET A 104 3.62 -13.18 -2.24
C MET A 104 4.68 -14.00 -3.00
N PHE A 105 4.58 -15.34 -2.95
CA PHE A 105 5.48 -16.24 -3.69
C PHE A 105 5.26 -16.28 -5.21
N SER A 106 4.26 -15.58 -5.76
CA SER A 106 3.97 -15.57 -7.19
C SER A 106 3.72 -14.18 -7.78
N SER A 107 3.66 -13.13 -6.96
CA SER A 107 3.21 -11.81 -7.38
C SER A 107 4.19 -11.14 -8.33
N CYS A 108 5.50 -11.26 -8.11
CA CYS A 108 6.48 -10.58 -8.97
C CYS A 108 6.48 -11.03 -10.42
N GLU A 109 6.27 -12.31 -10.68
CA GLU A 109 6.09 -12.81 -12.05
C GLU A 109 4.80 -12.25 -12.64
N ASN A 110 3.70 -12.31 -11.88
CA ASN A 110 2.38 -11.92 -12.33
C ASN A 110 2.22 -10.42 -12.62
N ILE A 111 2.85 -9.54 -11.81
CA ILE A 111 2.62 -8.09 -11.88
C ILE A 111 3.82 -7.29 -12.40
N ALA A 112 5.04 -7.84 -12.29
CA ALA A 112 6.27 -7.14 -12.66
C ALA A 112 7.10 -7.88 -13.72
N GLY A 113 6.72 -9.11 -14.10
CA GLY A 113 7.51 -9.96 -14.98
C GLY A 113 8.89 -10.26 -14.42
N GLN A 114 9.05 -10.25 -13.09
CA GLN A 114 10.31 -10.47 -12.39
C GLN A 114 10.33 -11.82 -11.67
N ALA A 115 11.52 -12.22 -11.21
CA ALA A 115 11.66 -13.39 -10.36
C ALA A 115 10.79 -13.25 -9.10
N ASN A 116 10.02 -14.29 -8.79
CA ASN A 116 9.21 -14.40 -7.60
C ASN A 116 10.03 -14.34 -6.32
N ASP A 117 9.38 -13.91 -5.24
CA ASP A 117 10.01 -13.75 -3.94
C ASP A 117 10.48 -15.08 -3.38
N SER A 118 11.65 -15.06 -2.74
CA SER A 118 12.20 -16.20 -2.02
C SER A 118 11.66 -16.28 -0.59
N GLY A 119 11.79 -17.45 0.05
CA GLY A 119 11.42 -17.63 1.46
C GLY A 119 12.01 -16.57 2.41
N PRO A 120 13.33 -16.24 2.31
CA PRO A 120 13.93 -15.15 3.09
C PRO A 120 13.33 -13.77 2.82
N GLU A 121 12.90 -13.46 1.60
CA GLU A 121 12.30 -12.16 1.28
C GLU A 121 10.89 -12.06 1.84
N VAL A 122 10.07 -13.11 1.72
CA VAL A 122 8.77 -13.18 2.39
C VAL A 122 8.93 -13.10 3.92
N GLY A 123 9.96 -13.75 4.48
CA GLY A 123 10.31 -13.58 5.90
C GLY A 123 10.67 -12.14 6.26
N ALA A 124 11.42 -11.44 5.40
CA ALA A 124 11.77 -10.03 5.62
C ALA A 124 10.56 -9.09 5.53
N ILE A 125 9.52 -9.43 4.76
CA ILE A 125 8.24 -8.69 4.77
C ILE A 125 7.58 -8.83 6.14
N TRP A 126 7.47 -10.04 6.70
CA TRP A 126 6.93 -10.26 8.05
C TRP A 126 7.68 -9.43 9.09
N ASP A 127 9.01 -9.56 9.14
CA ASP A 127 9.86 -8.86 10.11
C ASP A 127 9.76 -7.33 9.95
N GLY A 128 9.69 -6.86 8.71
CA GLY A 128 9.55 -5.45 8.37
C GLY A 128 8.22 -4.87 8.84
N ILE A 129 7.11 -5.58 8.63
CA ILE A 129 5.79 -5.18 9.12
C ILE A 129 5.79 -5.09 10.64
N GLN A 130 6.28 -6.12 11.34
CA GLN A 130 6.31 -6.15 12.81
C GLN A 130 7.12 -4.98 13.38
N SER A 131 8.27 -4.68 12.76
CA SER A 131 9.15 -3.58 13.15
C SER A 131 8.51 -2.21 12.90
N ALA A 132 7.94 -2.00 11.71
CA ALA A 132 7.28 -0.75 11.35
C ALA A 132 6.04 -0.49 12.22
N ALA A 133 5.22 -1.52 12.48
CA ALA A 133 4.08 -1.43 13.38
C ALA A 133 4.50 -1.03 14.80
N ALA A 134 5.56 -1.64 15.34
CA ALA A 134 6.05 -1.33 16.67
C ALA A 134 6.61 0.10 16.78
N ALA A 135 7.24 0.60 15.71
CA ALA A 135 7.80 1.94 15.67
C ALA A 135 6.72 3.03 15.53
N THR A 136 5.63 2.75 14.81
CA THR A 136 4.66 3.77 14.39
C THR A 136 3.33 3.70 15.13
N GLY A 137 3.01 2.58 15.78
CA GLY A 137 1.70 2.36 16.36
C GLY A 137 0.62 2.01 15.33
N VAL A 138 0.98 1.76 14.06
CA VAL A 138 0.03 1.29 13.03
C VAL A 138 -0.22 -0.20 13.23
N ASP A 139 -1.48 -0.64 13.19
CA ASP A 139 -1.81 -2.06 13.31
C ASP A 139 -1.18 -2.87 12.15
N HIS A 140 -0.41 -3.91 12.49
CA HIS A 140 0.31 -4.72 11.51
C HIS A 140 -0.56 -5.38 10.42
N ARG A 141 -1.85 -5.65 10.70
CA ARG A 141 -2.79 -6.19 9.71
C ARG A 141 -3.12 -5.15 8.65
N PHE A 142 -3.22 -3.89 9.05
CA PHE A 142 -3.44 -2.77 8.15
C PHE A 142 -2.24 -2.52 7.23
N ILE A 143 -1.02 -2.61 7.77
CA ILE A 143 0.22 -2.54 6.96
C ILE A 143 0.23 -3.65 5.91
N LEU A 144 -0.06 -4.89 6.31
CA LEU A 144 -0.14 -6.03 5.38
C LEU A 144 -1.25 -5.83 4.33
N ALA A 145 -2.43 -5.35 4.72
CA ALA A 145 -3.52 -5.07 3.79
C ALA A 145 -3.08 -4.12 2.67
N VAL A 146 -2.34 -3.06 3.02
CA VAL A 146 -1.81 -2.07 2.07
C VAL A 146 -0.72 -2.68 1.19
N ILE A 147 0.25 -3.42 1.75
CA ILE A 147 1.26 -4.13 0.94
C ILE A 147 0.60 -5.02 -0.11
N MET A 148 -0.44 -5.77 0.28
CA MET A 148 -1.16 -6.65 -0.64
C MET A 148 -2.00 -5.89 -1.66
N GLN A 149 -2.47 -4.68 -1.34
CA GLN A 149 -3.18 -3.81 -2.26
C GLN A 149 -2.26 -3.15 -3.28
N GLU A 150 -1.05 -2.75 -2.86
CA GLU A 150 -0.11 -1.98 -3.69
C GLU A 150 0.75 -2.87 -4.59
N SER A 151 1.16 -4.04 -4.10
CA SER A 151 2.14 -4.87 -4.81
C SER A 151 1.88 -6.36 -4.76
N GLY A 152 0.79 -6.81 -4.13
CA GLY A 152 0.62 -8.24 -3.83
C GLY A 152 1.79 -8.83 -3.03
N GLY A 153 2.54 -7.98 -2.33
CA GLY A 153 3.77 -8.33 -1.62
C GLY A 153 5.01 -8.54 -2.49
N CYS A 154 4.99 -8.22 -3.78
CA CYS A 154 6.18 -8.34 -4.63
C CYS A 154 7.26 -7.32 -4.25
N VAL A 155 8.40 -7.79 -3.73
CA VAL A 155 9.51 -6.88 -3.34
C VAL A 155 10.19 -6.21 -4.55
N ARG A 156 9.93 -6.70 -5.77
CA ARG A 156 10.45 -6.17 -7.05
C ARG A 156 9.37 -5.49 -7.89
N VAL A 157 8.27 -5.08 -7.28
CA VAL A 157 7.24 -4.31 -7.97
C VAL A 157 7.88 -3.07 -8.59
N GLN A 158 7.49 -2.76 -9.82
CA GLN A 158 8.07 -1.64 -10.55
C GLN A 158 7.79 -0.34 -9.78
N THR A 159 8.84 0.44 -9.49
CA THR A 159 8.65 1.84 -9.07
C THR A 159 7.86 2.55 -10.17
N THR A 160 6.72 3.14 -9.80
CA THR A 160 5.91 3.94 -10.73
C THR A 160 6.30 5.41 -10.66
N ASN A 161 6.16 6.13 -11.77
CA ASN A 161 6.41 7.57 -11.81
C ASN A 161 5.51 8.27 -12.83
N TYR A 162 4.44 8.88 -12.34
CA TYR A 162 3.49 9.67 -13.14
C TYR A 162 3.50 11.15 -12.71
N GLY A 163 4.68 11.66 -12.35
CA GLY A 163 4.88 13.00 -11.79
C GLY A 163 5.22 13.00 -10.30
N VAL A 164 4.98 11.86 -9.63
CA VAL A 164 5.46 11.53 -8.29
C VAL A 164 6.04 10.11 -8.37
N ARG A 165 7.20 9.88 -7.75
CA ARG A 165 7.84 8.57 -7.72
C ARG A 165 7.27 7.75 -6.57
N ASN A 166 6.70 6.60 -6.87
CA ASN A 166 6.07 5.71 -5.88
C ASN A 166 6.78 4.35 -5.92
N PRO A 167 7.74 4.09 -5.03
CA PRO A 167 8.58 2.89 -5.09
C PRO A 167 8.11 1.77 -4.15
N GLY A 168 8.68 0.58 -4.36
CA GLY A 168 8.66 -0.49 -3.37
C GLY A 168 7.30 -1.10 -3.06
N LEU A 169 7.29 -1.94 -2.02
CA LEU A 169 6.16 -2.79 -1.61
C LEU A 169 4.86 -2.05 -1.35
N MET A 170 4.95 -0.80 -0.88
CA MET A 170 3.79 0.02 -0.51
C MET A 170 3.55 1.16 -1.50
N GLN A 171 4.31 1.25 -2.60
CA GLN A 171 4.18 2.34 -3.60
C GLN A 171 4.13 3.72 -2.92
N ASP A 172 5.01 3.95 -1.94
CA ASP A 172 4.92 5.07 -1.03
C ASP A 172 5.34 6.40 -1.67
N HIS A 173 4.82 7.52 -1.18
CA HIS A 173 5.00 8.80 -1.85
C HIS A 173 6.45 9.31 -1.76
N ASN A 174 7.17 9.29 -2.89
CA ASN A 174 8.58 9.70 -3.02
C ASN A 174 9.51 8.99 -2.02
N GLY A 175 9.26 7.70 -1.75
CA GLY A 175 10.13 6.84 -0.94
C GLY A 175 11.56 6.75 -1.46
N GLY A 176 12.52 6.31 -0.65
CA GLY A 176 13.89 6.06 -1.09
C GLY A 176 14.09 4.64 -1.61
N ALA A 177 13.45 3.65 -0.96
CA ALA A 177 13.76 2.24 -1.15
C ALA A 177 12.98 1.58 -2.30
N THR A 178 13.71 0.86 -3.15
CA THR A 178 13.12 -0.02 -4.18
C THR A 178 14.13 -1.11 -4.55
N CYS A 179 13.63 -2.26 -5.00
CA CYS A 179 14.42 -3.29 -5.66
C CYS A 179 14.11 -3.38 -7.16
N ASN A 180 13.36 -2.43 -7.71
CA ASN A 180 13.11 -2.32 -9.14
C ASN A 180 12.92 -0.86 -9.55
N GLU A 181 14.02 -0.20 -9.91
CA GLU A 181 14.02 1.18 -10.40
C GLU A 181 14.21 1.21 -11.91
N ASN A 182 13.17 1.59 -12.66
CA ASN A 182 13.21 1.68 -14.13
C ASN A 182 13.81 0.42 -14.81
N GLY A 183 13.39 -0.77 -14.36
CA GLY A 183 13.91 -2.05 -14.86
C GLY A 183 15.28 -2.47 -14.32
N ASN A 184 15.92 -1.67 -13.46
CA ASN A 184 17.10 -2.09 -12.72
C ASN A 184 16.65 -2.88 -11.50
N VAL A 185 16.61 -4.19 -11.66
CA VAL A 185 16.05 -5.13 -10.69
C VAL A 185 17.14 -5.70 -9.81
N GLN A 186 16.94 -5.62 -8.49
CA GLN A 186 17.77 -6.25 -7.49
C GLN A 186 17.19 -7.62 -7.11
N ASN A 187 18.00 -8.67 -7.24
CA ASN A 187 17.61 -10.03 -6.92
C ASN A 187 18.81 -10.82 -6.33
N PRO A 188 18.75 -11.27 -5.06
CA PRO A 188 17.65 -11.04 -4.10
C PRO A 188 17.57 -9.57 -3.66
N CYS A 189 16.37 -9.13 -3.31
CA CYS A 189 16.10 -7.86 -2.65
C CYS A 189 16.58 -7.93 -1.19
N PRO A 190 17.47 -7.03 -0.74
CA PRO A 190 18.01 -7.08 0.62
C PRO A 190 16.93 -6.84 1.67
N SER A 191 17.00 -7.57 2.78
CA SER A 191 16.07 -7.40 3.92
C SER A 191 16.03 -5.97 4.45
N ALA A 192 17.17 -5.25 4.44
CA ALA A 192 17.23 -3.85 4.83
C ALA A 192 16.45 -2.94 3.87
N THR A 193 16.50 -3.21 2.56
CA THR A 193 15.71 -2.49 1.56
C THR A 193 14.22 -2.80 1.73
N ILE A 194 13.86 -4.07 1.93
CA ILE A 194 12.47 -4.50 2.20
C ILE A 194 11.90 -3.79 3.44
N TYR A 195 12.66 -3.77 4.54
CA TYR A 195 12.28 -3.03 5.74
C TYR A 195 12.09 -1.54 5.46
N GLN A 196 13.00 -0.92 4.71
CA GLN A 196 12.90 0.50 4.40
C GLN A 196 11.64 0.82 3.56
N MET A 197 11.29 -0.01 2.57
CA MET A 197 10.03 0.16 1.80
C MET A 197 8.80 0.16 2.71
N ILE A 198 8.76 -0.76 3.69
CA ILE A 198 7.65 -0.88 4.62
C ILE A 198 7.65 0.28 5.63
N SER A 199 8.82 0.65 6.15
CA SER A 199 8.97 1.73 7.10
C SER A 199 8.60 3.08 6.49
N GLU A 200 9.00 3.36 5.25
CA GLU A 200 8.67 4.60 4.54
C GLU A 200 7.17 4.67 4.24
N GLY A 201 6.58 3.58 3.72
CA GLY A 201 5.13 3.52 3.51
C GLY A 201 4.28 3.60 4.78
N THR A 202 4.81 3.17 5.93
CA THR A 202 4.09 3.20 7.21
C THR A 202 4.28 4.53 7.95
N ALA A 203 5.52 5.02 8.06
CA ALA A 203 5.89 6.17 8.88
C ALA A 203 5.99 7.50 8.10
N GLY A 204 5.91 7.43 6.77
CA GLY A 204 6.03 8.56 5.86
C GLY A 204 7.46 8.83 5.42
N THR A 205 7.57 9.64 4.38
CA THR A 205 8.83 10.08 3.78
C THR A 205 9.08 11.56 4.10
N ASN A 206 10.15 12.13 3.57
CA ASN A 206 10.34 13.58 3.64
C ASN A 206 9.32 14.37 2.81
N ASP A 207 8.68 13.70 1.85
CA ASP A 207 7.92 14.32 0.77
C ASP A 207 6.44 13.91 0.78
N GLY A 208 6.05 12.89 1.56
CA GLY A 208 4.67 12.43 1.62
C GLY A 208 4.32 11.59 2.84
N ASP A 209 3.02 11.37 2.99
CA ASP A 209 2.42 10.64 4.11
C ASP A 209 2.67 9.15 4.07
N GLY A 210 2.92 8.58 5.25
CA GLY A 210 2.74 7.16 5.50
C GLY A 210 1.39 6.90 6.17
N LEU A 211 1.09 5.62 6.41
CA LEU A 211 -0.13 5.18 7.07
C LEU A 211 -0.36 5.86 8.43
N ALA A 212 0.68 6.09 9.23
CA ALA A 212 0.57 6.75 10.53
C ALA A 212 0.04 8.19 10.37
N ASN A 213 0.54 8.93 9.39
CA ASN A 213 0.03 10.27 9.10
C ASN A 213 -1.43 10.19 8.62
N CYS A 214 -1.74 9.28 7.69
CA CYS A 214 -3.10 9.12 7.17
C CYS A 214 -4.12 8.78 8.27
N ILE A 215 -3.73 7.98 9.27
CA ILE A 215 -4.57 7.69 10.44
C ILE A 215 -4.80 8.95 11.28
N ASN A 216 -3.75 9.72 11.55
CA ASN A 216 -3.86 10.97 12.30
C ASN A 216 -4.75 12.00 11.56
N GLU A 217 -4.69 12.03 10.24
CA GLU A 217 -5.48 12.92 9.37
C GLU A 217 -6.91 12.46 9.12
N SER A 218 -7.22 11.20 9.41
CA SER A 218 -8.56 10.64 9.22
C SER A 218 -9.65 11.42 9.96
N GLY A 219 -9.29 12.12 11.04
CA GLY A 219 -10.23 12.83 11.93
C GLY A 219 -11.08 11.87 12.77
N ARG A 220 -10.67 10.61 12.91
CA ARG A 220 -11.37 9.56 13.67
C ARG A 220 -10.41 8.85 14.62
N SER A 221 -10.98 8.24 15.65
CA SER A 221 -10.25 7.49 16.68
C SER A 221 -10.93 6.14 16.99
N ASP A 222 -11.84 5.71 16.12
CA ASP A 222 -12.44 4.38 16.07
C ASP A 222 -11.95 3.64 14.82
N VAL A 223 -12.46 2.42 14.57
CA VAL A 223 -12.05 1.60 13.42
C VAL A 223 -12.13 2.32 12.07
N SER A 224 -13.04 3.29 11.92
CA SER A 224 -13.17 4.05 10.67
C SER A 224 -11.92 4.87 10.35
N ALA A 225 -11.06 5.16 11.34
CA ALA A 225 -9.76 5.79 11.13
C ALA A 225 -8.90 5.04 10.12
N PHE A 226 -8.90 3.70 10.14
CA PHE A 226 -8.12 2.88 9.21
C PHE A 226 -8.66 2.92 7.79
N TYR A 227 -9.97 2.82 7.60
CA TYR A 227 -10.57 2.86 6.26
C TYR A 227 -10.45 4.25 5.63
N ARG A 228 -10.58 5.29 6.46
CA ARG A 228 -10.35 6.68 6.08
C ARG A 228 -8.87 6.92 5.75
N ALA A 229 -7.96 6.37 6.55
CA ALA A 229 -6.52 6.42 6.26
C ALA A 229 -6.18 5.73 4.94
N ALA A 230 -6.75 4.57 4.64
CA ALA A 230 -6.57 3.90 3.36
C ALA A 230 -7.00 4.80 2.20
N ARG A 231 -8.11 5.53 2.35
CA ARG A 231 -8.55 6.48 1.34
C ARG A 231 -7.59 7.65 1.16
N ILE A 232 -7.06 8.19 2.25
CA ILE A 232 -6.06 9.27 2.23
C ILE A 232 -4.76 8.77 1.59
N TYR A 233 -4.30 7.57 1.92
CA TYR A 233 -3.11 6.97 1.33
C TYR A 233 -3.23 6.84 -0.20
N ASN A 234 -4.39 6.38 -0.68
CA ASN A 234 -4.66 6.19 -2.10
C ASN A 234 -4.81 7.50 -2.90
N SER A 235 -5.50 8.50 -2.34
CA SER A 235 -5.96 9.67 -3.10
C SER A 235 -5.50 11.02 -2.53
N GLY A 236 -4.69 11.00 -1.48
CA GLY A 236 -4.17 12.16 -0.76
C GLY A 236 -5.19 12.89 0.11
N SER A 237 -6.49 12.57 0.01
CA SER A 237 -7.54 13.25 0.77
C SER A 237 -8.88 12.52 0.71
N ILE A 238 -9.75 12.83 1.67
CA ILE A 238 -11.15 12.40 1.65
C ILE A 238 -11.97 13.47 0.94
N SER A 239 -12.88 13.05 0.06
CA SER A 239 -13.83 13.96 -0.61
C SER A 239 -14.60 14.81 0.40
N SER A 240 -15.01 16.00 -0.02
CA SER A 240 -15.91 16.86 0.76
C SER A 240 -17.22 16.16 1.18
N THR A 241 -17.65 15.13 0.45
CA THR A 241 -18.81 14.29 0.77
C THR A 241 -18.59 13.39 1.99
N GLY A 242 -17.33 13.15 2.39
CA GLY A 242 -16.96 12.17 3.43
C GLY A 242 -16.96 10.71 2.95
N ASN A 243 -17.45 10.43 1.74
CA ASN A 243 -17.55 9.10 1.16
C ASN A 243 -16.18 8.60 0.68
N LEU A 244 -15.83 7.35 1.02
CA LEU A 244 -14.53 6.75 0.72
C LEU A 244 -14.41 6.21 -0.71
N GLN A 245 -15.53 6.06 -1.41
CA GLN A 245 -15.51 5.77 -2.85
C GLN A 245 -15.32 7.03 -3.72
N SER A 246 -15.55 8.22 -3.16
CA SER A 246 -15.48 9.50 -3.86
C SER A 246 -14.06 10.06 -3.91
N ASN A 247 -13.82 11.06 -4.77
CA ASN A 247 -12.51 11.63 -5.15
C ASN A 247 -11.76 10.81 -6.22
N ILE A 248 -10.58 11.29 -6.65
CA ILE A 248 -9.73 10.69 -7.70
C ILE A 248 -9.08 9.36 -7.28
N ALA A 249 -8.35 8.69 -8.19
CA ALA A 249 -7.68 7.38 -7.94
C ALA A 249 -8.68 6.21 -7.75
N THR A 250 -8.20 5.08 -7.25
CA THR A 250 -8.98 3.84 -7.11
C THR A 250 -10.16 4.05 -6.15
N HIS A 251 -11.38 3.94 -6.67
CA HIS A 251 -12.61 4.21 -5.91
C HIS A 251 -12.86 3.12 -4.87
N CYS A 252 -12.57 1.85 -5.18
CA CYS A 252 -12.81 0.75 -4.25
C CYS A 252 -11.70 0.54 -3.22
N TYR A 253 -10.63 1.35 -3.20
CA TYR A 253 -9.44 1.10 -2.38
C TYR A 253 -9.76 0.84 -0.90
N ALA A 254 -10.55 1.71 -0.27
CA ALA A 254 -10.89 1.52 1.15
C ALA A 254 -11.76 0.27 1.37
N SER A 255 -12.69 -0.03 0.46
CA SER A 255 -13.52 -1.24 0.50
C SER A 255 -12.66 -2.49 0.36
N ASP A 256 -11.70 -2.49 -0.56
CA ASP A 256 -10.77 -3.58 -0.79
C ASP A 256 -9.90 -3.84 0.45
N ILE A 257 -9.42 -2.78 1.11
CA ILE A 257 -8.69 -2.89 2.37
C ILE A 257 -9.56 -3.49 3.48
N ALA A 258 -10.81 -3.04 3.63
CA ALA A 258 -11.74 -3.61 4.61
C ALA A 258 -11.98 -5.12 4.37
N ASN A 259 -12.10 -5.54 3.11
CA ASN A 259 -12.26 -6.95 2.76
C ASN A 259 -11.01 -7.78 3.07
N ARG A 260 -9.81 -7.25 2.75
CA ARG A 260 -8.54 -7.92 3.08
C ARG A 260 -8.37 -8.14 4.58
N LEU A 261 -8.75 -7.15 5.38
CA LEU A 261 -8.72 -7.24 6.84
C LEU A 261 -9.69 -8.29 7.40
N THR A 262 -10.73 -8.67 6.64
CA THR A 262 -11.70 -9.72 7.00
C THR A 262 -11.47 -11.06 6.31
N GLY A 263 -10.35 -11.24 5.60
CA GLY A 263 -9.94 -12.53 5.03
C GLY A 263 -10.20 -12.71 3.52
N TRP A 264 -10.49 -11.65 2.77
CA TRP A 264 -10.59 -11.72 1.30
C TRP A 264 -9.22 -11.95 0.65
N VAL A 265 -9.10 -12.95 -0.22
CA VAL A 265 -7.84 -13.31 -0.89
C VAL A 265 -8.01 -13.50 -2.39
N ASN A 266 -8.89 -14.41 -2.82
CA ASN A 266 -9.01 -14.82 -4.23
C ASN A 266 -10.43 -14.67 -4.78
N ALA A 267 -11.44 -14.50 -3.93
CA ALA A 267 -12.81 -14.32 -4.40
C ALA A 267 -12.87 -13.15 -5.40
N PRO A 268 -13.67 -13.24 -6.47
CA PRO A 268 -13.80 -12.12 -7.40
C PRO A 268 -14.25 -10.85 -6.67
N SER A 269 -13.60 -9.73 -6.97
CA SER A 269 -14.05 -8.44 -6.46
C SER A 269 -15.45 -8.14 -6.99
N ALA A 270 -16.34 -7.71 -6.10
CA ALA A 270 -17.65 -7.18 -6.48
C ALA A 270 -17.62 -5.64 -6.62
N CYS A 271 -16.43 -5.04 -6.67
CA CYS A 271 -16.27 -3.61 -6.92
C CYS A 271 -16.82 -3.23 -8.30
N THR A 272 -17.79 -2.32 -8.31
CA THR A 272 -18.29 -1.70 -9.54
C THR A 272 -17.83 -0.26 -9.71
N CYS A 273 -17.26 0.35 -8.67
CA CYS A 273 -16.95 1.78 -8.65
C CYS A 273 -15.76 2.15 -9.55
N ASP A 274 -14.76 1.27 -9.69
CA ASP A 274 -13.58 1.55 -10.50
C ASP A 274 -13.87 1.55 -12.01
N SER A 275 -14.71 0.61 -12.46
CA SER A 275 -15.10 0.48 -13.87
C SER A 275 -16.31 1.35 -14.23
N ASN A 276 -17.18 1.61 -13.26
CA ASN A 276 -18.36 2.46 -13.41
C ASN A 276 -18.58 3.31 -12.16
N PRO A 277 -17.88 4.45 -12.01
CA PRO A 277 -17.99 5.32 -10.83
C PRO A 277 -19.43 5.76 -10.52
N SER A 278 -20.27 5.93 -11.56
CA SER A 278 -21.68 6.31 -11.38
C SER A 278 -22.51 5.25 -10.65
N SER A 279 -22.11 3.97 -10.70
CA SER A 279 -22.79 2.88 -9.98
C SER A 279 -22.72 3.00 -8.46
N CYS A 280 -21.75 3.78 -7.94
CA CYS A 280 -21.51 3.96 -6.52
C CYS A 280 -21.75 5.39 -6.03
N GLY A 281 -22.31 6.26 -6.89
CA GLY A 281 -22.50 7.67 -6.57
C GLY A 281 -21.18 8.40 -6.29
N VAL A 282 -20.10 8.03 -7.01
CA VAL A 282 -18.81 8.71 -6.89
C VAL A 282 -18.96 10.18 -7.24
N VAL A 283 -18.49 11.04 -6.33
CA VAL A 283 -18.34 12.47 -6.58
C VAL A 283 -16.86 12.77 -6.76
N LEU A 284 -16.51 13.36 -7.91
CA LEU A 284 -15.16 13.85 -8.13
C LEU A 284 -15.01 15.23 -7.46
N PHE A 285 -13.92 15.41 -6.72
CA PHE A 285 -13.57 16.61 -5.94
C PHE A 285 -14.50 16.85 -4.73
#